data_AF-A0A8T4TQI8-F1
#
_entry.id   AF-A0A8T4TQI8-F1
#
_cell.length_a   1.000
_cell.length_b   1.000
_cell.length_c   1.000
_cell.angle_alpha   90.00
_cell.angle_beta   90.00
_cell.angle_gamma   90.00
#
_symmetry.space_group_name_H-M   'P 1'
#
loop_
_entity.id
_entity.type
_entity.pdbx_description
1 polymer ?
#
loop_
_entity_poly.entity_id
_entity_poly.type
_entity_poly.pdbx_seq_one_letter_code
_entity_poly.pdbx_strand_id
1 'polypeptide(L)'
;MSSKKRGQVSMEYLIIVGFVIIMLIPATYIYLRYSGSSSDTLSSAKATQIAGEIAKAADEVYYLGADNQKNIEVSFPANIEVIEFDNKEIVFKVRDSKGNLNEIVEVASVPLSGALPNIQGNKVIIVKSLGSRVSVNVVCNSGETLDSSASTCSAFGCRSPCGLVCQNKVWSCSACSDSSDNDGDTKIDFDGLGGALPDAQCSSRADNDENV
;
A
#
# COMPACT_ATOMS: atom_id res chain seq x y z
N MET A 1 54.40 -34.20 -36.48
CA MET A 1 54.39 -32.75 -36.14
C MET A 1 53.48 -32.49 -34.94
N SER A 2 54.04 -31.89 -33.88
CA SER A 2 53.38 -30.93 -32.97
C SER A 2 51.98 -31.23 -32.38
N SER A 3 51.73 -32.41 -31.81
CA SER A 3 50.51 -32.65 -30.99
C SER A 3 50.71 -32.27 -29.50
N LYS A 4 51.94 -32.34 -28.97
CA LYS A 4 52.23 -32.03 -27.54
C LYS A 4 51.93 -30.58 -27.13
N LYS A 5 52.06 -29.60 -28.02
CA LYS A 5 51.81 -28.19 -27.70
C LYS A 5 50.31 -27.86 -27.57
N ARG A 6 49.42 -28.64 -28.22
CA ARG A 6 47.98 -28.36 -28.21
C ARG A 6 47.34 -28.71 -26.86
N GLY A 7 47.75 -29.80 -26.22
CA GLY A 7 47.24 -30.20 -24.90
C GLY A 7 47.65 -29.24 -23.77
N GLN A 8 48.88 -28.70 -23.83
CA GLN A 8 49.36 -27.73 -22.84
C GLN A 8 48.57 -26.41 -22.89
N VAL A 9 48.29 -25.91 -24.10
CA VAL A 9 47.52 -24.68 -24.29
C VAL A 9 46.08 -24.84 -23.78
N SER A 10 45.45 -25.99 -24.01
CA SER A 10 44.11 -26.26 -23.47
C SER A 10 44.09 -26.27 -21.93
N MET A 11 45.16 -26.78 -21.29
CA MET A 11 45.24 -26.83 -19.83
C MET A 11 45.44 -25.44 -19.21
N GLU A 12 46.30 -24.60 -19.81
CA GLU A 12 46.49 -23.22 -19.37
C GLU A 12 45.17 -22.42 -19.47
N TYR A 13 44.41 -22.60 -20.56
CA TYR A 13 43.12 -21.94 -20.73
C TYR A 13 42.09 -22.39 -19.67
N LEU A 14 42.03 -23.70 -19.37
CA LEU A 14 41.14 -24.22 -18.33
C LEU A 14 41.47 -23.66 -16.94
N ILE A 15 42.75 -23.52 -16.62
CA ILE A 15 43.20 -22.94 -15.34
C ILE A 15 42.77 -21.47 -15.24
N ILE A 16 42.95 -20.70 -16.31
CA ILE A 16 42.56 -19.28 -16.35
C ILE A 16 41.04 -19.15 -16.18
N VAL A 17 40.25 -19.92 -16.93
CA VAL A 17 38.79 -19.89 -16.82
C VAL A 17 38.33 -20.30 -15.43
N GLY A 18 38.92 -21.34 -14.84
CA GLY A 18 38.62 -21.78 -13.48
C GLY A 18 38.87 -20.67 -12.45
N PHE A 19 39.99 -19.94 -12.58
CA PHE A 19 40.32 -18.83 -11.69
C PHE A 19 39.34 -17.66 -11.83
N VAL A 20 38.92 -17.33 -13.06
CA VAL A 20 37.91 -16.30 -13.32
C VAL A 20 36.57 -16.68 -12.68
N ILE A 21 36.13 -17.93 -12.81
CA ILE A 21 34.88 -18.41 -12.19
C ILE A 21 34.96 -18.32 -10.66
N ILE A 22 36.09 -18.73 -10.06
CA ILE A 22 36.30 -18.65 -8.60
C ILE A 22 36.22 -17.19 -8.11
N MET A 23 36.73 -16.22 -8.88
CA MET A 23 36.59 -14.79 -8.55
C MET A 23 35.18 -14.25 -8.75
N LEU A 24 34.41 -14.78 -9.71
CA LEU A 24 33.03 -14.35 -9.96
C LEU A 24 32.05 -14.76 -8.86
N ILE A 25 32.28 -15.89 -8.19
CA ILE A 25 31.42 -16.39 -7.10
C ILE A 25 31.26 -15.34 -5.96
N PRO A 26 32.33 -14.85 -5.30
CA PRO A 26 32.19 -13.87 -4.23
C PRO A 26 31.68 -12.51 -4.74
N ALA A 27 32.05 -12.10 -5.95
CA ALA A 27 31.56 -10.85 -6.55
C ALA A 27 30.05 -10.88 -6.74
N THR A 28 29.52 -11.99 -7.27
CA THR A 28 28.08 -12.19 -7.45
C THR A 28 27.36 -12.24 -6.11
N TYR A 29 27.95 -12.89 -5.10
CA TYR A 29 27.38 -12.94 -3.75
C TYR A 29 27.22 -11.54 -3.12
N ILE A 30 28.25 -10.70 -3.20
CA ILE A 30 28.21 -9.33 -2.68
C ILE A 30 27.17 -8.50 -3.43
N TYR A 31 27.14 -8.61 -4.76
CA TYR A 31 26.18 -7.89 -5.60
C TYR A 31 24.72 -8.21 -5.22
N LEU A 32 24.40 -9.49 -5.04
CA LEU A 32 23.04 -9.91 -4.65
C LEU A 32 22.63 -9.35 -3.28
N ARG A 33 23.57 -9.24 -2.33
CA ARG A 33 23.30 -8.67 -1.00
C ARG A 33 23.07 -7.15 -1.03
N TYR A 34 23.83 -6.44 -1.86
CA TYR A 34 23.78 -4.98 -1.93
C TYR A 34 22.59 -4.45 -2.75
N SER A 35 22.15 -5.23 -3.73
CA SER A 35 21.00 -4.88 -4.58
C SER A 35 19.72 -4.70 -3.76
N GLY A 36 19.45 -5.57 -2.78
CA GLY A 36 18.25 -5.51 -1.93
C GLY A 36 18.22 -4.32 -0.96
N SER A 37 19.36 -3.94 -0.36
CA SER A 37 19.39 -2.80 0.58
C SER A 37 19.11 -1.45 -0.09
N SER A 38 19.38 -1.35 -1.39
CA SER A 38 19.17 -0.12 -2.16
C SER A 38 17.68 0.18 -2.37
N SER A 39 16.85 -0.83 -2.61
CA SER A 39 15.39 -0.67 -2.76
C SER A 39 14.70 -0.29 -1.45
N ASP A 40 15.17 -0.84 -0.33
CA ASP A 40 14.61 -0.57 1.00
C ASP A 40 14.87 0.88 1.43
N THR A 41 16.10 1.34 1.21
CA THR A 41 16.49 2.72 1.50
C THR A 41 15.69 3.71 0.65
N LEU A 42 15.50 3.40 -0.64
CA LEU A 42 14.70 4.23 -1.54
C LEU A 42 13.22 4.28 -1.12
N SER A 43 12.64 3.14 -0.73
CA SER A 43 11.24 3.07 -0.29
C SER A 43 11.02 3.87 1.00
N SER A 44 11.95 3.77 1.94
CA SER A 44 11.91 4.53 3.20
C SER A 44 12.08 6.04 2.96
N ALA A 45 13.00 6.43 2.07
CA ALA A 45 13.20 7.83 1.70
C ALA A 45 11.94 8.41 1.02
N LYS A 46 11.30 7.64 0.14
CA LYS A 46 10.02 8.05 -0.48
C LYS A 46 8.91 8.20 0.56
N ALA A 47 8.75 7.24 1.46
CA ALA A 47 7.73 7.33 2.53
C ALA A 47 7.96 8.57 3.42
N THR A 48 9.22 8.84 3.79
CA THR A 48 9.59 10.06 4.54
C THR A 48 9.26 11.33 3.77
N GLN A 49 9.58 11.39 2.47
CA GLN A 49 9.24 12.52 1.62
C GLN A 49 7.72 12.74 1.55
N ILE A 50 6.93 11.69 1.36
CA ILE A 50 5.47 11.75 1.29
C ILE A 50 4.90 12.27 2.60
N ALA A 51 5.36 11.74 3.74
CA ALA A 51 4.94 12.15 5.06
C ALA A 51 5.23 13.65 5.30
N GLY A 52 6.43 14.11 4.95
CA GLY A 52 6.81 15.52 5.03
C GLY A 52 6.01 16.43 4.09
N GLU A 53 5.69 15.97 2.87
CA GLU A 53 4.83 16.71 1.94
C GLU A 53 3.39 16.85 2.45
N ILE A 54 2.84 15.78 3.04
CA ILE A 54 1.51 15.82 3.69
C ILE A 54 1.53 16.80 4.87
N ALA A 55 2.52 16.72 5.76
CA ALA A 55 2.64 17.60 6.92
C ALA A 55 2.74 19.07 6.48
N LYS A 56 3.60 19.36 5.50
CA LYS A 56 3.75 20.72 4.94
C LYS A 56 2.47 21.23 4.29
N ALA A 57 1.79 20.40 3.51
CA ALA A 57 0.52 20.76 2.88
C ALA A 57 -0.57 21.00 3.93
N ALA A 58 -0.60 20.22 5.01
CA ALA A 58 -1.54 20.37 6.10
C ALA A 58 -1.35 21.70 6.83
N ASP A 59 -0.11 22.04 7.16
CA ASP A 59 0.22 23.33 7.78
C ASP A 59 -0.20 24.49 6.86
N GLU A 60 0.12 24.41 5.56
CA GLU A 60 -0.24 25.43 4.58
C GLU A 60 -1.76 25.66 4.49
N VAL A 61 -2.56 24.59 4.30
CA VAL A 61 -4.02 24.75 4.18
C VAL A 61 -4.66 25.19 5.50
N TYR A 62 -4.08 24.81 6.63
CA TYR A 62 -4.56 25.24 7.94
C TYR A 62 -4.36 26.75 8.14
N TYR A 63 -3.18 27.27 7.81
CA TYR A 63 -2.89 28.70 7.92
C TYR A 63 -3.68 29.56 6.94
N LEU A 64 -4.08 29.02 5.79
CA LEU A 64 -4.98 29.72 4.85
C LEU A 64 -6.41 29.88 5.39
N GLY A 65 -6.82 29.06 6.37
CA GLY A 65 -8.14 29.10 7.00
C GLY A 65 -9.04 27.93 6.60
N ALA A 66 -10.26 27.91 7.14
CA ALA A 66 -11.23 26.84 6.89
C ALA A 66 -11.64 26.76 5.41
N ASP A 67 -12.03 25.56 4.97
CA ASP A 67 -12.48 25.24 3.61
C ASP A 67 -11.44 25.40 2.49
N ASN A 68 -10.19 25.71 2.83
CA ASN A 68 -9.07 25.62 1.89
C ASN A 68 -8.65 24.16 1.69
N GLN A 69 -8.27 23.83 0.46
CA GLN A 69 -7.76 22.51 0.09
C GLN A 69 -6.57 22.62 -0.83
N LYS A 70 -5.68 21.63 -0.75
CA LYS A 70 -4.51 21.48 -1.61
C LYS A 70 -4.42 20.05 -2.09
N ASN A 71 -4.17 19.89 -3.40
CA ASN A 71 -3.92 18.59 -3.99
C ASN A 71 -2.42 18.41 -4.11
N ILE A 72 -1.91 17.27 -3.63
CA ILE A 72 -0.51 16.87 -3.77
C ILE A 72 -0.44 15.58 -4.56
N GLU A 73 0.50 15.50 -5.50
CA GLU A 73 0.74 14.31 -6.31
C GLU A 73 1.96 13.59 -5.77
N VAL A 74 1.76 12.38 -5.26
CA VAL A 74 2.82 11.60 -4.61
C VAL A 74 2.90 10.20 -5.18
N SER A 75 4.09 9.59 -5.10
CA SER A 75 4.35 8.24 -5.63
C SER A 75 4.58 7.25 -4.49
N PHE A 76 3.54 6.50 -4.12
CA PHE A 76 3.60 5.52 -3.03
C PHE A 76 4.49 4.32 -3.41
N PRO A 77 5.49 3.96 -2.57
CA PRO A 77 6.27 2.74 -2.77
C PRO A 77 5.46 1.47 -2.49
N ALA A 78 5.92 0.34 -3.05
CA ALA A 78 5.25 -0.97 -2.96
C ALA A 78 5.19 -1.56 -1.55
N ASN A 79 6.11 -1.17 -0.67
CA ASN A 79 6.37 -1.87 0.59
C ASN A 79 5.74 -1.19 1.81
N ILE A 80 4.75 -0.31 1.63
CA ILE A 80 4.01 0.28 2.76
C ILE A 80 2.93 -0.71 3.19
N GLU A 81 2.93 -1.07 4.47
CA GLU A 81 1.95 -1.99 5.03
C GLU A 81 0.80 -1.25 5.70
N VAL A 82 1.15 -0.24 6.51
CA VAL A 82 0.19 0.52 7.31
C VAL A 82 0.53 2.01 7.23
N ILE A 83 -0.51 2.82 7.10
CA ILE A 83 -0.46 4.28 7.19
C ILE A 83 -1.47 4.69 8.25
N GLU A 84 -1.00 5.29 9.32
CA GLU A 84 -1.81 5.72 10.46
C GLU A 84 -1.62 7.22 10.70
N PHE A 85 -2.71 7.90 11.03
CA PHE A 85 -2.70 9.28 11.48
C PHE A 85 -3.08 9.29 12.95
N ASP A 86 -2.15 9.67 13.82
CA ASP A 86 -2.42 9.82 15.25
C ASP A 86 -2.29 11.29 15.66
N ASN A 87 -3.42 11.98 15.66
CA ASN A 87 -3.51 13.40 15.99
C ASN A 87 -2.55 14.25 15.14
N LYS A 88 -1.32 14.53 15.59
CA LYS A 88 -0.33 15.32 14.83
C LYS A 88 0.71 14.47 14.10
N GLU A 89 0.72 13.17 14.35
CA GLU A 89 1.73 12.25 13.85
C GLU A 89 1.22 11.51 12.62
N ILE A 90 2.10 11.36 11.64
CA ILE A 90 1.90 10.57 10.43
C ILE A 90 2.86 9.40 10.53
N VAL A 91 2.31 8.20 10.67
CA VAL A 91 3.07 6.98 10.88
C VAL A 91 2.99 6.09 9.64
N PHE A 92 4.13 5.86 9.01
CA PHE A 92 4.28 4.90 7.93
C PHE A 92 5.04 3.68 8.42
N LYS A 93 4.42 2.50 8.32
CA LYS A 93 5.09 1.21 8.58
C LYS A 93 5.49 0.59 7.24
N VAL A 94 6.80 0.55 6.98
CA VAL A 94 7.39 0.05 5.73
C VAL A 94 8.11 -1.26 6.00
N ARG A 95 7.82 -2.28 5.19
CA ARG A 95 8.48 -3.58 5.29
C ARG A 95 9.78 -3.60 4.48
N ASP A 96 10.89 -3.97 5.10
CA ASP A 96 12.18 -4.12 4.42
C ASP A 96 12.28 -5.47 3.66
N SER A 97 13.30 -5.62 2.81
CA SER A 97 13.58 -6.87 2.08
C SER A 97 13.92 -8.06 2.98
N LYS A 98 14.17 -7.83 4.28
CA LYS A 98 14.45 -8.86 5.30
C LYS A 98 13.19 -9.24 6.09
N GLY A 99 12.06 -8.57 5.84
CA GLY A 99 10.78 -8.78 6.51
C GLY A 99 10.58 -7.99 7.81
N ASN A 100 11.50 -7.12 8.20
CA ASN A 100 11.34 -6.24 9.35
C ASN A 100 10.44 -5.05 9.01
N LEU A 101 9.66 -4.61 9.99
CA LEU A 101 8.86 -3.41 9.90
C LEU A 101 9.67 -2.23 10.42
N ASN A 102 9.91 -1.25 9.55
CA ASN A 102 10.50 0.03 9.92
C ASN A 102 9.37 1.06 10.04
N GLU A 103 9.43 1.84 11.09
CA GLU A 103 8.46 2.90 11.36
C GLU A 103 9.07 4.25 11.02
N ILE A 104 8.36 5.02 10.21
CA ILE A 104 8.72 6.38 9.80
C ILE A 104 7.63 7.28 10.37
N VAL A 105 8.03 8.18 11.26
CA VAL A 105 7.13 9.10 11.94
C VAL A 105 7.47 10.52 11.55
N GLU A 106 6.49 11.25 11.04
CA GLU A 106 6.58 12.70 10.81
C GLU A 106 5.52 13.43 11.61
N VAL A 107 5.85 14.61 12.12
CA VAL A 107 4.97 15.38 13.00
C VAL A 107 4.55 16.67 12.30
N ALA A 108 3.25 16.87 12.13
CA ALA A 108 2.66 18.11 11.64
C ALA A 108 2.42 19.11 12.79
N SER A 109 2.35 20.41 12.46
CA SER A 109 2.05 21.43 13.47
C SER A 109 0.59 21.36 13.94
N VAL A 110 -0.28 20.80 13.09
CA VAL A 110 -1.75 20.81 13.20
C VAL A 110 -2.31 19.39 13.38
N PRO A 111 -3.47 19.23 14.04
CA PRO A 111 -4.16 17.95 14.11
C PRO A 111 -4.63 17.48 12.73
N LEU A 112 -4.27 16.26 12.37
CA LEU A 112 -4.59 15.53 11.17
C LEU A 112 -5.65 14.47 11.47
N SER A 113 -6.43 14.14 10.45
CA SER A 113 -7.38 13.03 10.45
C SER A 113 -7.52 12.52 9.03
N GLY A 114 -7.64 11.22 8.83
CA GLY A 114 -7.74 10.66 7.50
C GLY A 114 -7.46 9.18 7.47
N ALA A 115 -7.67 8.59 6.30
CA ALA A 115 -7.31 7.22 6.00
C ALA A 115 -6.66 7.19 4.62
N LEU A 116 -5.49 6.58 4.54
CA LEU A 116 -4.80 6.35 3.28
C LEU A 116 -4.70 4.84 3.05
N PRO A 117 -5.20 4.33 1.91
CA PRO A 117 -4.99 2.95 1.53
C PRO A 117 -3.52 2.73 1.14
N ASN A 118 -3.02 1.52 1.39
CA ASN A 118 -1.65 1.09 1.12
C ASN A 118 -1.45 0.66 -0.35
N ILE A 119 -1.74 1.57 -1.28
CA ILE A 119 -1.66 1.29 -2.73
C ILE A 119 -0.40 1.90 -3.30
N GLN A 120 0.39 1.10 -4.00
CA GLN A 120 1.56 1.58 -4.72
C GLN A 120 1.20 2.44 -5.95
N GLY A 121 2.14 3.29 -6.35
CA GLY A 121 2.06 4.09 -7.57
C GLY A 121 1.71 5.56 -7.32
N ASN A 122 1.48 6.28 -8.41
CA ASN A 122 1.18 7.71 -8.37
C ASN A 122 -0.26 7.93 -7.94
N LYS A 123 -0.46 8.70 -6.87
CA LYS A 123 -1.76 9.01 -6.29
C LYS A 123 -1.85 10.51 -6.01
N VAL A 124 -3.09 11.01 -6.06
CA VAL A 124 -3.40 12.39 -5.68
C VAL A 124 -3.98 12.36 -4.28
N ILE A 125 -3.36 13.08 -3.35
CA ILE A 125 -3.88 13.27 -1.99
C ILE A 125 -4.50 14.66 -1.93
N ILE A 126 -5.73 14.72 -1.40
CA ILE A 126 -6.44 15.94 -1.09
C ILE A 126 -6.26 16.21 0.40
N VAL A 127 -5.62 17.34 0.70
CA VAL A 127 -5.45 17.84 2.05
C VAL A 127 -6.40 19.02 2.23
N LYS A 128 -7.39 18.91 3.12
CA LYS A 128 -8.45 19.90 3.32
C LYS A 128 -8.51 20.39 4.75
N SER A 129 -8.55 21.70 4.95
CA SER A 129 -8.76 22.32 6.27
C SER A 129 -10.24 22.32 6.65
N LEU A 130 -10.54 21.77 7.83
CA LEU A 130 -11.87 21.81 8.46
C LEU A 130 -11.93 22.87 9.58
N GLY A 131 -10.99 23.82 9.58
CA GLY A 131 -10.87 24.89 10.58
C GLY A 131 -10.19 24.44 11.88
N SER A 132 -10.70 23.39 12.54
CA SER A 132 -10.10 22.88 13.80
C SER A 132 -9.05 21.77 13.59
N ARG A 133 -9.13 21.07 12.46
CA ARG A 133 -8.27 19.95 12.07
C ARG A 133 -8.13 19.91 10.55
N VAL A 134 -7.16 19.14 10.07
CA VAL A 134 -6.97 18.89 8.63
C VAL A 134 -7.40 17.46 8.30
N SER A 135 -8.15 17.30 7.23
CA SER A 135 -8.53 16.01 6.67
C SER A 135 -7.62 15.65 5.50
N VAL A 136 -7.06 14.44 5.53
CA VAL A 136 -6.19 13.90 4.48
C VAL A 136 -6.90 12.71 3.84
N ASN A 137 -7.21 12.82 2.54
CA ASN A 137 -7.87 11.76 1.78
C ASN A 137 -7.13 11.51 0.47
N VAL A 138 -7.14 10.27 -0.01
CA VAL A 138 -6.61 9.97 -1.35
C VAL A 138 -7.73 9.91 -2.38
N VAL A 139 -7.45 10.40 -3.57
CA VAL A 139 -8.29 10.22 -4.76
C VAL A 139 -8.00 8.85 -5.36
N CYS A 140 -9.04 8.05 -5.54
CA CYS A 140 -8.93 6.77 -6.21
C CYS A 140 -9.22 6.91 -7.71
N ASN A 141 -8.67 5.98 -8.51
CA ASN A 141 -9.02 5.90 -9.93
C ASN A 141 -10.20 4.92 -10.13
N SER A 142 -11.11 5.25 -11.04
CA SER A 142 -12.29 4.43 -11.33
C SER A 142 -11.89 2.98 -11.64
N GLY A 143 -12.50 2.03 -10.93
CA GLY A 143 -12.23 0.60 -11.10
C GLY A 143 -11.08 0.05 -10.24
N GLU A 144 -10.40 0.88 -9.43
CA GLU A 144 -9.49 0.37 -8.41
C GLU A 144 -10.28 -0.32 -7.29
N THR A 145 -9.88 -1.54 -6.95
CA THR A 145 -10.36 -2.29 -5.79
C THR A 145 -9.20 -2.57 -4.85
N LEU A 146 -9.48 -2.58 -3.54
CA LEU A 146 -8.50 -2.92 -2.52
C LEU A 146 -9.04 -3.99 -1.59
N ASP A 147 -8.35 -5.12 -1.53
CA ASP A 147 -8.48 -6.06 -0.42
C ASP A 147 -7.71 -5.48 0.76
N SER A 148 -8.39 -4.59 1.49
CA SER A 148 -7.75 -3.80 2.53
C SER A 148 -7.68 -4.59 3.84
N SER A 149 -6.59 -4.42 4.59
CA SER A 149 -6.47 -5.02 5.91
C SER A 149 -7.57 -4.53 6.86
N ALA A 150 -7.89 -5.30 7.90
CA ALA A 150 -8.94 -4.92 8.86
C ALA A 150 -8.74 -3.51 9.48
N SER A 151 -7.50 -3.08 9.67
CA SER A 151 -7.18 -1.74 10.17
C SER A 151 -7.45 -0.65 9.12
N THR A 152 -7.08 -0.87 7.86
CA THR A 152 -7.41 0.05 6.76
C THR A 152 -8.93 0.20 6.61
N CYS A 153 -9.65 -0.92 6.60
CA CYS A 153 -11.11 -0.95 6.55
C CYS A 153 -11.79 -0.13 7.65
N SER A 154 -11.39 -0.37 8.91
CA SER A 154 -11.98 0.32 10.05
C SER A 154 -11.69 1.83 10.05
N ALA A 155 -10.57 2.26 9.47
CA ALA A 155 -10.28 3.68 9.25
C ALA A 155 -11.24 4.34 8.24
N PHE A 156 -11.79 3.57 7.30
CA PHE A 156 -12.86 3.99 6.39
C PHE A 156 -14.27 3.72 6.93
N GLY A 157 -14.40 3.20 8.17
CA GLY A 157 -15.68 2.85 8.78
C GLY A 157 -16.29 1.52 8.30
N CYS A 158 -15.54 0.71 7.56
CA CYS A 158 -15.99 -0.60 7.07
C CYS A 158 -15.81 -1.68 8.15
N ARG A 159 -16.74 -2.65 8.22
CA ARG A 159 -16.62 -3.84 9.08
C ARG A 159 -15.90 -4.97 8.35
N SER A 160 -14.96 -5.65 9.02
CA SER A 160 -14.23 -6.77 8.41
C SER A 160 -15.09 -8.02 8.23
N PRO A 161 -14.78 -8.83 7.20
CA PRO A 161 -13.87 -8.54 6.08
C PRO A 161 -14.52 -7.57 5.06
N CYS A 162 -13.71 -6.67 4.49
CA CYS A 162 -14.20 -5.65 3.56
C CYS A 162 -13.18 -5.36 2.46
N GLY A 163 -13.68 -5.24 1.24
CA GLY A 163 -12.98 -4.57 0.15
C GLY A 163 -13.27 -3.08 0.17
N LEU A 164 -12.39 -2.29 -0.44
CA LEU A 164 -12.66 -0.90 -0.80
C LEU A 164 -12.81 -0.85 -2.33
N VAL A 165 -13.87 -0.23 -2.83
CA VAL A 165 -14.06 0.01 -4.27
C VAL A 165 -14.01 1.51 -4.51
N CYS A 166 -13.33 1.90 -5.58
CA CYS A 166 -13.35 3.28 -6.03
C CYS A 166 -14.63 3.58 -6.81
N GLN A 167 -15.51 4.41 -6.25
CA GLN A 167 -16.69 4.94 -6.93
C GLN A 167 -16.62 6.46 -6.98
N ASN A 168 -16.78 7.05 -8.17
CA ASN A 168 -16.77 8.50 -8.36
C ASN A 168 -15.52 9.20 -7.75
N LYS A 169 -14.35 8.56 -7.85
CA LYS A 169 -13.08 9.04 -7.28
C LYS A 169 -13.04 9.10 -5.74
N VAL A 170 -13.96 8.43 -5.07
CA VAL A 170 -14.02 8.28 -3.62
C VAL A 170 -13.97 6.79 -3.26
N TRP A 171 -13.23 6.45 -2.21
CA TRP A 171 -13.24 5.10 -1.67
C TRP A 171 -14.56 4.86 -0.93
N SER A 172 -15.29 3.82 -1.35
CA SER A 172 -16.43 3.29 -0.62
C SER A 172 -16.12 1.86 -0.18
N CYS A 173 -16.73 1.41 0.92
CA CYS A 173 -16.71 0.00 1.27
C CYS A 173 -17.35 -0.77 0.12
N SER A 174 -16.67 -1.81 -0.39
CA SER A 174 -17.32 -2.77 -1.26
C SER A 174 -18.31 -3.54 -0.40
N ALA A 175 -19.60 -3.22 -0.51
CA ALA A 175 -20.64 -4.13 -0.04
C ALA A 175 -20.44 -5.48 -0.74
N CYS A 176 -20.75 -6.57 -0.01
CA CYS A 176 -20.68 -7.98 -0.42
C CYS A 176 -20.65 -8.18 -1.95
N SER A 177 -19.44 -8.30 -2.51
CA SER A 177 -19.22 -8.29 -3.95
C SER A 177 -19.47 -9.64 -4.62
N ASP A 178 -19.69 -10.72 -3.87
CA ASP A 178 -19.80 -12.03 -4.49
C ASP A 178 -21.19 -12.30 -5.06
N SER A 179 -22.19 -11.47 -4.74
CA SER A 179 -23.60 -11.68 -5.13
C SER A 179 -24.02 -13.14 -4.94
N SER A 180 -23.39 -13.81 -3.98
CA SER A 180 -23.47 -15.25 -3.82
C SER A 180 -24.47 -15.49 -2.72
N ASP A 181 -25.66 -15.86 -3.17
CA ASP A 181 -26.62 -16.64 -2.41
C ASP A 181 -25.90 -17.90 -1.88
N ASN A 182 -25.39 -17.84 -0.65
CA ASN A 182 -24.60 -18.94 -0.08
C ASN A 182 -25.48 -20.02 0.57
N ASP A 183 -26.77 -19.74 0.78
CA ASP A 183 -27.73 -20.68 1.36
C ASP A 183 -28.65 -21.34 0.31
N GLY A 184 -28.58 -20.90 -0.94
CA GLY A 184 -29.19 -21.51 -2.12
C GLY A 184 -30.67 -21.17 -2.30
N ASP A 185 -31.17 -20.11 -1.66
CA ASP A 185 -32.57 -19.71 -1.71
C ASP A 185 -32.91 -18.73 -2.86
N THR A 186 -31.91 -18.40 -3.67
CA THR A 186 -31.90 -17.47 -4.81
C THR A 186 -32.12 -16.00 -4.43
N LYS A 187 -31.92 -15.65 -3.16
CA LYS A 187 -32.02 -14.29 -2.63
C LYS A 187 -30.74 -13.93 -1.87
N ILE A 188 -30.56 -12.64 -1.59
CA ILE A 188 -29.48 -12.14 -0.76
C ILE A 188 -30.13 -11.60 0.50
N ASP A 189 -30.14 -12.40 1.58
CA ASP A 189 -30.93 -12.12 2.77
C ASP A 189 -30.08 -11.61 3.96
N PHE A 190 -30.53 -10.50 4.54
CA PHE A 190 -29.80 -9.74 5.57
C PHE A 190 -30.15 -10.12 6.99
N ASP A 191 -31.41 -10.49 7.18
CA ASP A 191 -32.02 -10.73 8.47
C ASP A 191 -32.56 -12.14 8.34
N GLY A 192 -32.13 -13.10 9.17
CA GLY A 192 -32.70 -14.47 9.21
C GLY A 192 -34.18 -14.55 9.61
N LEU A 193 -34.99 -13.55 9.21
CA LEU A 193 -36.42 -13.46 9.26
C LEU A 193 -37.02 -14.45 8.26
N GLY A 194 -37.18 -15.68 8.74
CA GLY A 194 -37.76 -16.77 7.95
C GLY A 194 -37.14 -18.13 8.22
N GLY A 195 -36.04 -18.19 8.98
CA GLY A 195 -35.31 -19.43 9.25
C GLY A 195 -34.15 -19.71 8.29
N ALA A 196 -33.82 -18.76 7.41
CA ALA A 196 -32.61 -18.77 6.60
C ALA A 196 -31.38 -18.32 7.41
N LEU A 197 -30.21 -18.81 7.03
CA LEU A 197 -28.95 -18.50 7.69
C LEU A 197 -28.41 -17.22 7.06
N PRO A 198 -28.21 -16.13 7.82
CA PRO A 198 -27.79 -14.85 7.25
C PRO A 198 -26.49 -15.00 6.47
N ASP A 199 -26.44 -14.44 5.27
CA ASP A 199 -25.25 -14.45 4.44
C ASP A 199 -24.06 -13.86 5.20
N ALA A 200 -22.97 -14.62 5.22
CA ALA A 200 -21.77 -14.21 5.91
C ALA A 200 -21.25 -12.91 5.25
N GLN A 201 -21.20 -11.83 6.03
CA GLN A 201 -20.59 -10.51 5.74
C GLN A 201 -21.53 -9.36 5.36
N CYS A 202 -22.85 -9.55 5.33
CA CYS A 202 -23.80 -8.47 5.05
C CYS A 202 -24.64 -8.16 6.31
N SER A 203 -24.49 -6.96 6.91
CA SER A 203 -25.09 -6.65 8.23
C SER A 203 -25.86 -5.32 8.29
N SER A 204 -26.14 -4.71 7.14
CA SER A 204 -26.86 -3.44 7.07
C SER A 204 -27.97 -3.47 6.02
N ARG A 205 -29.15 -2.96 6.38
CA ARG A 205 -30.30 -2.81 5.47
C ARG A 205 -30.05 -1.91 4.26
N ALA A 206 -28.92 -1.20 4.22
CA ALA A 206 -28.58 -0.28 3.13
C ALA A 206 -28.00 -0.99 1.90
N ASP A 207 -27.68 -2.28 2.02
CA ASP A 207 -27.07 -3.10 0.96
C ASP A 207 -28.09 -4.04 0.28
N ASN A 208 -29.38 -3.85 0.56
CA ASN A 208 -30.51 -4.40 -0.18
C ASN A 208 -30.50 -3.84 -1.60
N ASP A 209 -30.06 -4.62 -2.59
CA ASP A 209 -30.28 -4.32 -4.01
C ASP A 209 -31.57 -4.97 -4.56
N GLU A 210 -32.37 -5.60 -3.69
CA GLU A 210 -33.63 -6.29 -4.03
C GLU A 210 -34.77 -5.37 -4.52
N ASN A 211 -34.51 -4.08 -4.76
CA ASN A 211 -35.48 -3.19 -5.42
C ASN A 211 -35.25 -3.17 -6.94
N VAL A 212 -35.58 -4.29 -7.59
CA VAL A 212 -36.08 -4.33 -8.99
C VAL A 212 -37.35 -5.18 -9.05
#